data_AF-A0A1C6BQF5-F1
#
_entry.id   AF-A0A1C6BQF5-F1
#
_cell.length_a   1.000
_cell.length_b   1.000
_cell.length_c   1.000
_cell.angle_alpha   90.00
_cell.angle_beta   90.00
_cell.angle_gamma   90.00
#
_symmetry.space_group_name_H-M   'P 1'
#
loop_
_entity.id
_entity.type
_entity.pdbx_description
1 polymer ?
#
loop_
_entity_poly.entity_id
_entity_poly.type
_entity_poly.pdbx_seq_one_letter_code
_entity_poly.pdbx_strand_id
1 'polypeptide(L)'
;MSILNKLMDTMRLTEEDDEDYFIDDDYEDEKPAKKRLFNKKEEEDYDYDEEPEPKPRFLSRSSSKVVPMRRGMEVTLIKPTSMEDSREICDYLLAGKAVVMNMEGIHMEVAQRIIDFASGATYSMNGNLQKISNYIFIATPETVELSGDFPELLADGSLNISGMNLHF
;
A
#
# COMPACT_ATOMS: atom_id res chain seq x y z
N MET A 1 41.20 28.71 7.96
CA MET A 1 42.03 27.56 7.55
C MET A 1 42.37 26.78 8.82
N SER A 2 42.00 25.52 9.04
CA SER A 2 41.33 24.58 8.14
C SER A 2 40.39 23.66 8.94
N ILE A 3 39.08 23.79 8.75
CA ILE A 3 38.09 22.85 9.30
C ILE A 3 38.17 21.50 8.56
N LEU A 4 38.64 21.53 7.31
CA LEU A 4 38.88 20.37 6.46
C LEU A 4 40.03 19.46 6.96
N ASN A 5 41.07 20.01 7.61
CA ASN A 5 42.12 19.16 8.19
C ASN A 5 41.55 18.26 9.28
N LYS A 6 40.72 18.83 10.17
CA LYS A 6 40.07 18.09 11.27
C LYS A 6 39.04 17.06 10.78
N LEU A 7 38.56 17.21 9.54
CA LEU A 7 37.67 16.26 8.87
C LEU A 7 38.45 15.20 8.07
N MET A 8 39.68 15.49 7.64
CA MET A 8 40.62 14.47 7.13
C MET A 8 41.08 13.52 8.24
N ASP A 9 41.43 14.05 9.42
CA ASP A 9 41.86 13.24 10.57
C ASP A 9 40.78 12.24 11.04
N THR A 10 39.48 12.59 10.90
CA THR A 10 38.38 11.71 11.35
C THR A 10 37.94 10.68 10.31
N MET A 11 38.49 10.70 9.09
CA MET A 11 38.10 9.80 7.98
C MET A 11 39.27 9.10 7.30
N ARG A 12 40.46 9.01 7.93
CA ARG A 12 41.52 8.13 7.43
C ARG A 12 42.57 7.71 8.48
N LEU A 13 42.52 6.43 8.84
CA LEU A 13 43.67 5.60 9.24
C LEU A 13 44.40 5.98 10.54
N THR A 14 43.81 5.57 11.65
CA THR A 14 44.48 4.76 12.67
C THR A 14 43.87 3.35 12.49
N GLU A 15 44.51 2.32 11.94
CA GLU A 15 45.85 1.77 12.23
C GLU A 15 46.07 1.57 13.74
N GLU A 16 46.28 0.30 14.12
CA GLU A 16 46.48 -0.26 15.47
C GLU A 16 45.24 -0.34 16.39
N ASP A 17 44.44 -1.41 16.21
CA ASP A 17 44.22 -2.39 17.28
C ASP A 17 43.87 -3.78 16.68
N ASP A 18 44.45 -4.85 17.23
CA ASP A 18 44.39 -6.22 16.70
C ASP A 18 43.14 -6.99 17.16
N GLU A 19 42.23 -7.39 16.24
CA GLU A 19 41.33 -8.54 16.46
C GLU A 19 41.12 -9.35 15.18
N ASP A 20 41.73 -10.55 15.12
CA ASP A 20 41.57 -11.54 14.05
C ASP A 20 40.15 -12.13 14.02
N TYR A 21 39.24 -11.50 13.28
CA TYR A 21 37.95 -12.13 12.94
C TYR A 21 38.11 -13.17 11.82
N PHE A 22 38.40 -14.40 12.24
CA PHE A 22 38.25 -15.60 11.42
C PHE A 22 36.80 -15.72 10.92
N ILE A 23 36.56 -15.37 9.65
CA ILE A 23 35.39 -15.85 8.91
C ILE A 23 35.76 -17.23 8.36
N ASP A 24 35.53 -18.24 9.20
CA ASP A 24 35.49 -19.65 8.82
C ASP A 24 34.01 -20.07 8.88
N ASP A 25 33.33 -19.98 7.75
CA ASP A 25 32.03 -20.63 7.55
C ASP A 25 31.95 -21.08 6.08
N ASP A 26 31.61 -22.35 5.90
CA ASP A 26 31.95 -23.20 4.76
C ASP A 26 31.50 -22.70 3.36
N TYR A 27 32.32 -23.04 2.36
CA TYR A 27 31.97 -22.96 0.94
C TYR A 27 30.95 -24.05 0.55
N GLU A 28 29.65 -23.74 0.52
CA GLU A 28 28.65 -24.52 -0.26
C GLU A 28 28.03 -23.70 -1.40
N ASP A 29 28.87 -23.41 -2.39
CA ASP A 29 28.48 -22.85 -3.69
C ASP A 29 27.81 -23.96 -4.55
N GLU A 30 26.55 -24.30 -4.25
CA GLU A 30 25.74 -25.34 -4.92
C GLU A 30 25.56 -25.06 -6.43
N LYS A 31 26.53 -25.47 -7.24
CA LYS A 31 26.47 -25.36 -8.70
C LYS A 31 25.42 -26.32 -9.28
N PRO A 32 24.39 -25.82 -10.00
CA PRO A 32 23.35 -26.68 -10.55
C PRO A 32 23.92 -27.66 -11.59
N ALA A 33 23.55 -28.94 -11.45
CA ALA A 33 24.11 -30.04 -12.21
C ALA A 33 23.85 -29.93 -13.73
N LYS A 34 24.92 -29.86 -14.53
CA LYS A 34 24.86 -29.96 -15.99
C LYS A 34 24.44 -31.36 -16.42
N LYS A 35 23.16 -31.53 -16.79
CA LYS A 35 22.66 -32.80 -17.36
C LYS A 35 23.38 -33.11 -18.68
N ARG A 36 24.17 -34.19 -18.68
CA ARG A 36 24.85 -34.73 -19.86
C ARG A 36 23.84 -35.48 -20.73
N LEU A 37 23.48 -34.89 -21.88
CA LEU A 37 22.75 -35.59 -22.93
C LEU A 37 23.76 -36.22 -23.89
N PHE A 38 24.11 -37.48 -23.63
CA PHE A 38 24.88 -38.32 -24.54
C PHE A 38 24.25 -39.72 -24.55
N ASN A 39 23.35 -39.95 -25.50
CA ASN A 39 23.02 -41.29 -25.96
C ASN A 39 23.56 -41.43 -27.39
N LYS A 40 24.44 -42.40 -27.59
CA LYS A 40 25.09 -42.72 -28.86
C LYS A 40 24.59 -44.08 -29.35
N LYS A 41 24.09 -44.13 -30.59
CA LYS A 41 24.36 -45.16 -31.63
C LYS A 41 23.54 -44.79 -32.88
N GLU A 42 24.22 -44.53 -34.00
CA GLU A 42 24.40 -45.47 -35.14
C GLU A 42 23.04 -45.70 -35.84
N GLU A 43 22.71 -44.89 -36.85
CA GLU A 43 23.08 -45.05 -38.27
C GLU A 43 22.38 -46.24 -38.93
N GLU A 44 21.37 -45.93 -39.76
CA GLU A 44 21.13 -46.64 -41.02
C GLU A 44 20.43 -45.68 -42.01
N ASP A 45 20.82 -45.83 -43.28
CA ASP A 45 20.61 -44.92 -44.41
C ASP A 45 19.36 -45.31 -45.21
N TYR A 46 18.46 -44.35 -45.51
CA TYR A 46 17.63 -44.37 -46.73
C TYR A 46 17.17 -42.95 -47.12
N ASP A 47 17.63 -42.53 -48.29
CA ASP A 47 17.21 -41.32 -49.01
C ASP A 47 15.78 -41.45 -49.58
N TYR A 48 14.94 -40.43 -49.33
CA TYR A 48 13.66 -40.26 -50.01
C TYR A 48 13.21 -38.79 -49.96
N ASP A 49 13.29 -38.09 -51.09
CA ASP A 49 12.73 -36.76 -51.28
C ASP A 49 11.21 -36.78 -51.07
N GLU A 50 10.71 -36.08 -50.05
CA GLU A 50 9.27 -35.84 -49.85
C GLU A 50 9.03 -34.36 -49.48
N GLU A 51 8.09 -33.71 -50.19
CA GLU A 51 7.93 -32.25 -50.19
C GLU A 51 7.50 -31.67 -48.82
N PRO A 52 7.89 -30.42 -48.49
CA PRO A 52 7.59 -29.82 -47.19
C PRO A 52 6.13 -29.34 -47.10
N GLU A 53 5.22 -30.26 -46.76
CA GLU A 53 3.83 -29.98 -46.40
C GLU A 53 3.74 -28.96 -45.23
N PRO A 54 3.12 -27.77 -45.45
CA PRO A 54 3.11 -26.69 -44.47
C PRO A 54 2.07 -26.94 -43.37
N LYS A 55 2.45 -27.75 -42.37
CA LYS A 55 1.63 -27.98 -41.16
C LYS A 55 1.20 -26.63 -40.55
N PRO A 56 -0.11 -26.31 -40.50
CA PRO A 56 -0.57 -25.06 -39.92
C PRO A 56 -0.25 -25.08 -38.42
N ARG A 57 0.69 -24.24 -38.01
CA ARG A 57 0.92 -23.95 -36.60
C ARG A 57 -0.29 -23.19 -36.07
N PHE A 58 -1.33 -23.92 -35.67
CA PHE A 58 -2.35 -23.45 -34.75
C PHE A 58 -1.69 -23.23 -33.37
N LEU A 59 -0.85 -22.19 -33.32
CA LEU A 59 -0.54 -21.52 -32.07
C LEU A 59 -1.87 -21.01 -31.56
N SER A 60 -2.48 -21.74 -30.63
CA SER A 60 -3.44 -21.16 -29.72
C SER A 60 -2.70 -20.06 -28.97
N ARG A 61 -2.72 -18.85 -29.54
CA ARG A 61 -2.39 -17.62 -28.85
C ARG A 61 -3.50 -17.44 -27.83
N SER A 62 -3.41 -18.24 -26.76
CA SER A 62 -4.20 -18.12 -25.55
C SER A 62 -3.94 -16.72 -25.05
N SER A 63 -4.82 -15.81 -25.45
CA SER A 63 -4.84 -14.46 -24.98
C SER A 63 -5.18 -14.59 -23.51
N SER A 64 -4.13 -14.60 -22.68
CA SER A 64 -4.24 -14.52 -21.23
C SER A 64 -5.03 -13.26 -20.96
N LYS A 65 -6.32 -13.43 -20.72
CA LYS A 65 -7.27 -12.33 -20.65
C LYS A 65 -7.03 -11.68 -19.30
N VAL A 66 -6.05 -10.77 -19.25
CA VAL A 66 -5.63 -10.07 -18.04
C VAL A 66 -6.79 -9.21 -17.60
N VAL A 67 -7.63 -9.77 -16.73
CA VAL A 67 -8.71 -9.05 -16.08
C VAL A 67 -8.04 -8.09 -15.10
N PRO A 68 -8.41 -6.79 -15.07
CA PRO A 68 -7.89 -5.89 -14.06
C PRO A 68 -8.16 -6.46 -12.67
N MET A 69 -7.12 -6.60 -11.86
CA MET A 69 -7.24 -6.98 -10.45
C MET A 69 -7.94 -5.84 -9.71
N ARG A 70 -9.28 -5.85 -9.72
CA ARG A 70 -10.09 -4.90 -8.96
C ARG A 70 -9.81 -5.16 -7.48
N ARG A 71 -8.95 -4.34 -6.87
CA ARG A 71 -8.85 -4.25 -5.41
C ARG A 71 -10.27 -3.94 -4.90
N GLY A 72 -10.82 -4.85 -4.12
CA GLY A 72 -12.15 -4.67 -3.54
C GLY A 72 -12.13 -3.49 -2.57
N MET A 73 -13.17 -2.67 -2.59
CA MET A 73 -13.39 -1.70 -1.54
C MET A 73 -13.68 -2.46 -0.24
N GLU A 74 -12.83 -2.27 0.76
CA GLU A 74 -12.99 -2.85 2.09
C GLU A 74 -13.46 -1.76 3.07
N VAL A 75 -14.38 -2.10 3.96
CA VAL A 75 -14.92 -1.20 4.98
C VAL A 75 -14.75 -1.86 6.35
N THR A 76 -14.14 -1.15 7.28
CA THR A 76 -13.87 -1.60 8.65
C THR A 76 -14.74 -0.80 9.63
N LEU A 77 -15.35 -1.48 10.61
CA LEU A 77 -16.09 -0.83 11.69
C LEU A 77 -15.24 -0.83 12.95
N ILE A 78 -15.06 0.33 13.57
CA ILE A 78 -14.32 0.53 14.82
C ILE A 78 -15.24 1.19 15.83
N LYS A 79 -15.14 0.80 17.10
CA LYS A 79 -15.77 1.49 18.23
C LYS A 79 -14.67 2.07 19.14
N PRO A 80 -14.20 3.31 18.90
CA PRO A 80 -13.16 3.91 19.72
C PRO A 80 -13.59 4.04 21.17
N THR A 81 -12.64 3.77 22.05
CA THR A 81 -12.69 3.92 23.51
C THR A 81 -11.66 4.94 24.00
N SER A 82 -10.60 5.17 23.23
CA SER A 82 -9.47 6.03 23.60
C SER A 82 -8.93 6.81 22.40
N MET A 83 -8.08 7.81 22.67
CA MET A 83 -7.35 8.54 21.61
C MET A 83 -6.37 7.63 20.83
N GLU A 84 -5.87 6.56 21.44
CA GLU A 84 -4.88 5.66 20.82
C GLU A 84 -5.43 5.01 19.53
N ASP A 85 -6.72 4.66 19.57
CA ASP A 85 -7.48 4.03 18.48
C ASP A 85 -7.47 4.87 17.19
N SER A 86 -7.19 6.19 17.29
CA SER A 86 -7.02 7.09 16.13
C SER A 86 -5.86 6.67 15.22
N ARG A 87 -4.82 6.03 15.76
CA ARG A 87 -3.71 5.47 14.96
C ARG A 87 -4.21 4.31 14.09
N GLU A 88 -4.94 3.37 14.70
CA GLU A 88 -5.52 2.21 14.01
C GLU A 88 -6.45 2.65 12.87
N ILE A 89 -7.31 3.66 13.13
CA ILE A 89 -8.15 4.31 12.10
C ILE A 89 -7.30 4.79 10.91
N CYS A 90 -6.15 5.43 11.16
CA CYS A 90 -5.27 5.91 10.10
C CYS A 90 -4.56 4.78 9.35
N ASP A 91 -4.14 3.72 10.04
CA ASP A 91 -3.50 2.57 9.40
C ASP A 91 -4.46 1.86 8.42
N TYR A 92 -5.75 1.76 8.77
CA TYR A 92 -6.77 1.25 7.85
C TYR A 92 -7.02 2.17 6.65
N LEU A 93 -7.08 3.49 6.87
CA LEU A 93 -7.20 4.46 5.77
C LEU A 93 -6.01 4.37 4.81
N LEU A 94 -4.78 4.29 5.34
CA LEU A 94 -3.55 4.12 4.56
C LEU A 94 -3.50 2.78 3.80
N ALA A 95 -4.13 1.73 4.35
CA ALA A 95 -4.34 0.45 3.65
C ALA A 95 -5.41 0.52 2.53
N GLY A 96 -6.03 1.69 2.29
CA GLY A 96 -7.06 1.89 1.28
C GLY A 96 -8.46 1.43 1.70
N LYS A 97 -8.70 1.26 3.01
CA LYS A 97 -9.98 0.83 3.57
C LYS A 97 -10.77 2.03 4.08
N ALA A 98 -12.08 2.02 3.88
CA ALA A 98 -12.97 2.98 4.55
C ALA A 98 -13.17 2.55 6.01
N VAL A 99 -13.31 3.52 6.93
CA VAL A 99 -13.47 3.28 8.36
C VAL A 99 -14.75 3.93 8.86
N VAL A 100 -15.66 3.12 9.41
CA VAL A 100 -16.82 3.62 10.16
C VAL A 100 -16.47 3.64 11.64
N MET A 101 -16.61 4.80 12.27
CA MET A 101 -16.30 5.03 13.68
C MET A 101 -17.59 5.19 14.47
N ASN A 102 -17.85 4.30 15.43
CA ASN A 102 -18.92 4.44 16.40
C ASN A 102 -18.36 4.99 17.73
N MET A 103 -18.67 6.25 18.02
CA MET A 103 -18.25 7.01 19.20
C MET A 103 -19.25 6.91 20.36
N GLU A 104 -20.24 6.02 20.30
CA GLU A 104 -21.29 5.90 21.32
C GLU A 104 -20.72 5.42 22.67
N GLY A 105 -20.87 6.26 23.69
CA GLY A 105 -20.41 6.00 25.06
C GLY A 105 -19.02 6.52 25.39
N ILE A 106 -18.31 7.15 24.44
CA ILE A 106 -17.05 7.84 24.72
C ILE A 106 -17.30 9.27 25.24
N HIS A 107 -16.35 9.82 26.00
CA HIS A 107 -16.42 11.22 26.42
C HIS A 107 -16.30 12.18 25.22
N MET A 108 -17.12 13.23 25.20
CA MET A 108 -17.19 14.19 24.08
C MET A 108 -15.83 14.83 23.73
N GLU A 109 -15.02 15.16 24.74
CA GLU A 109 -13.66 15.70 24.54
C GLU A 109 -12.73 14.70 23.80
N VAL A 110 -12.86 13.41 24.11
CA VAL A 110 -12.09 12.35 23.45
C VAL A 110 -12.62 12.12 22.04
N ALA A 111 -13.95 12.13 21.85
CA ALA A 111 -14.57 12.04 20.53
C ALA A 111 -14.08 13.16 19.59
N GLN A 112 -14.09 14.42 20.07
CA GLN A 112 -13.61 15.58 19.31
C GLN A 112 -12.14 15.38 18.90
N ARG A 113 -11.26 14.98 19.82
CA ARG A 113 -9.84 14.77 19.50
C ARG A 113 -9.60 13.64 18.47
N ILE A 114 -10.39 12.57 18.51
CA ILE A 114 -10.33 11.49 17.51
C ILE A 114 -10.82 11.99 16.14
N ILE A 115 -11.90 12.79 16.12
CA ILE A 115 -12.43 13.42 14.90
C ILE A 115 -11.42 14.40 14.30
N ASP A 116 -10.80 15.26 15.12
CA ASP A 116 -9.77 16.20 14.69
C ASP A 116 -8.58 15.45 14.06
N PHE A 117 -8.11 14.38 14.70
CA PHE A 117 -7.02 13.55 14.18
C PHE A 117 -7.39 12.85 12.86
N ALA A 118 -8.57 12.23 12.78
CA ALA A 118 -9.07 11.61 11.57
C ALA A 118 -9.30 12.62 10.44
N SER A 119 -9.70 13.87 10.76
CA SER A 119 -9.87 14.95 9.78
C SER A 119 -8.53 15.40 9.20
N GLY A 120 -7.49 15.54 10.04
CA GLY A 120 -6.13 15.84 9.59
C GLY A 120 -5.55 14.72 8.73
N ALA A 121 -5.78 13.47 9.11
CA ALA A 121 -5.35 12.30 8.34
C ALA A 121 -6.02 12.24 6.97
N THR A 122 -7.36 12.26 6.92
CA THR A 122 -8.14 12.22 5.66
C THR A 122 -7.82 13.40 4.75
N TYR A 123 -7.70 14.62 5.29
CA TYR A 123 -7.28 15.80 4.52
C TYR A 123 -5.90 15.63 3.88
N SER A 124 -4.94 15.04 4.59
CA SER A 124 -3.57 14.82 4.11
C SER A 124 -3.47 13.80 2.97
N MET A 125 -4.52 13.01 2.73
CA MET A 125 -4.58 11.92 1.74
C MET A 125 -5.75 12.05 0.76
N ASN A 126 -6.27 13.28 0.58
CA ASN A 126 -7.40 13.59 -0.30
C ASN A 126 -8.65 12.72 -0.06
N GLY A 127 -8.81 12.24 1.17
CA GLY A 127 -9.96 11.49 1.64
C GLY A 127 -11.12 12.38 2.07
N ASN A 128 -12.14 11.76 2.67
CA ASN A 128 -13.32 12.44 3.18
C ASN A 128 -13.64 11.96 4.61
N LEU A 129 -14.20 12.84 5.45
CA LEU A 129 -14.70 12.53 6.78
C LEU A 129 -16.10 13.12 6.92
N GLN A 130 -17.11 12.27 7.08
CA GLN A 130 -18.50 12.70 7.20
C GLN A 130 -19.20 12.12 8.43
N LYS A 131 -20.09 12.90 9.04
CA LYS A 131 -21.02 12.41 10.08
C LYS A 131 -22.18 11.70 9.38
N ILE A 132 -22.42 10.43 9.68
CA ILE A 132 -23.53 9.66 9.10
C ILE A 132 -24.72 9.50 10.06
N SER A 133 -24.47 9.59 11.37
CA SER A 133 -25.51 9.58 12.39
C SER A 133 -25.01 10.25 13.67
N ASN A 134 -25.85 10.30 14.72
CA ASN A 134 -25.40 10.70 16.04
C ASN A 134 -24.34 9.71 16.55
N TYR A 135 -23.18 10.25 16.94
CA TYR A 135 -21.99 9.49 17.35
C TYR A 135 -21.38 8.56 16.28
N ILE A 136 -21.88 8.52 15.03
CA ILE A 136 -21.32 7.65 13.98
C ILE A 136 -20.79 8.50 12.83
N PHE A 137 -19.53 8.27 12.49
CA PHE A 137 -18.78 8.96 11.45
C PHE A 137 -18.21 7.94 10.46
N ILE A 138 -17.96 8.36 9.22
CA ILE A 138 -17.25 7.58 8.21
C ILE A 138 -16.05 8.38 7.71
N ALA A 139 -14.87 7.75 7.72
CA ALA A 139 -13.66 8.24 7.08
C ALA A 139 -13.38 7.39 5.85
N THR A 140 -13.04 8.01 4.72
CA THR A 140 -12.67 7.32 3.48
C THR A 140 -11.35 7.84 2.92
N PRO A 141 -10.51 6.97 2.33
CA PRO A 141 -9.39 7.40 1.50
C PRO A 141 -9.89 7.91 0.13
N GLU A 142 -9.02 8.59 -0.63
CA GLU A 142 -9.31 9.06 -2.01
C GLU A 142 -9.87 7.95 -2.92
N THR A 143 -9.49 6.68 -2.70
CA THR A 143 -9.94 5.53 -3.49
C THR A 143 -11.40 5.13 -3.26
N VAL A 144 -12.12 5.79 -2.35
CA VAL A 144 -13.50 5.45 -1.98
C VAL A 144 -14.39 6.70 -2.02
N GLU A 145 -15.25 6.76 -3.05
CA GLU A 145 -16.28 7.78 -3.20
C GLU A 145 -17.45 7.54 -2.22
N LEU A 146 -17.91 8.60 -1.57
CA LEU A 146 -19.12 8.61 -0.75
C LEU A 146 -20.29 9.14 -1.57
N SER A 147 -21.44 8.46 -1.52
CA SER A 147 -22.69 8.88 -2.17
C SER A 147 -23.87 8.62 -1.26
N GLY A 148 -24.78 9.58 -1.15
CA GLY A 148 -25.98 9.50 -0.32
C GLY A 148 -26.38 10.84 0.30
N ASP A 149 -27.55 10.87 0.94
CA ASP A 149 -28.07 12.03 1.66
C ASP A 149 -27.42 12.12 3.05
N PHE A 150 -26.22 12.71 3.11
CA PHE A 150 -25.53 12.97 4.36
C PHE A 150 -26.14 14.21 5.06
N PRO A 151 -26.26 14.22 6.41
CA PRO A 151 -26.68 15.42 7.14
C PRO A 151 -25.72 16.58 6.90
N GLU A 152 -26.14 17.57 6.12
CA GLU A 152 -25.32 18.73 5.77
C GLU A 152 -25.05 19.60 7.01
N LEU A 153 -23.85 19.44 7.57
CA LEU A 153 -23.38 20.14 8.78
C LEU A 153 -23.30 21.67 8.63
N LEU A 154 -23.52 22.21 7.42
CA LEU A 154 -23.59 23.65 7.13
C LEU A 154 -25.02 24.22 7.20
N ALA A 155 -26.06 23.39 7.33
CA ALA A 155 -27.45 23.82 7.32
C ALA A 155 -28.01 24.28 8.68
N ASP A 156 -27.32 24.01 9.80
CA ASP A 156 -27.68 24.54 11.14
C ASP A 156 -26.81 25.74 11.55
N GLY A 157 -26.55 26.63 10.59
CA GLY A 157 -26.03 27.97 10.82
C GLY A 157 -27.13 28.93 11.31
N SER A 158 -27.93 28.55 12.32
CA SER A 158 -29.03 29.38 12.81
C SER A 158 -28.55 30.66 13.53
N LEU A 159 -28.41 31.72 12.72
CA LEU A 159 -28.29 33.15 13.10
C LEU A 159 -29.10 34.01 12.10
N ASN A 160 -29.73 35.13 12.45
CA ASN A 160 -29.82 35.82 13.75
C ASN A 160 -31.30 36.06 14.19
N ILE A 161 -32.02 35.17 14.87
CA ILE A 161 -31.94 33.68 14.89
C ILE A 161 -31.92 33.04 13.49
N SER A 162 -32.44 33.76 12.48
CA SER A 162 -32.37 33.41 11.05
C SER A 162 -32.48 34.68 10.19
N GLY A 163 -31.70 34.79 9.10
CA GLY A 163 -32.11 35.59 7.92
C GLY A 163 -31.24 36.78 7.49
N MET A 164 -30.22 36.52 6.66
CA MET A 164 -29.69 37.50 5.70
C MET A 164 -29.38 36.84 4.36
N ASN A 165 -30.04 37.33 3.31
CA ASN A 165 -29.78 36.99 1.92
C ASN A 165 -28.86 38.09 1.37
N LEU A 166 -27.65 37.76 0.90
CA LEU A 166 -26.77 38.73 0.23
C LEU A 166 -26.26 38.18 -1.10
N HIS A 167 -26.82 38.74 -2.15
CA HIS A 167 -26.33 38.65 -3.52
C HIS A 167 -25.14 39.61 -3.70
N PHE A 168 -24.18 39.21 -4.51
CA PHE A 168 -23.41 40.11 -5.38
C PHE A 168 -23.65 39.71 -6.84
#